data_AF-A0A353KYE7-F1
#
_entry.id   AF-A0A353KYE7-F1
#
_cell.length_a   1.000
_cell.length_b   1.000
_cell.length_c   1.000
_cell.angle_alpha   90.00
_cell.angle_beta   90.00
_cell.angle_gamma   90.00
#
_symmetry.space_group_name_H-M   'P 1'
#
loop_
_entity.id
_entity.type
_entity.pdbx_description
1 polymer ?
#
loop_
_entity_poly.entity_id
_entity_poly.type
_entity_poly.pdbx_seq_one_letter_code
_entity_poly.pdbx_strand_id
1 'polypeptide(L)'
;MSKTVFCISFLSFFLFSTCFSQEVTMEKTIDYLNKKLQGKCKISLKSLATIEFLQENQVYREDKFHLQSLDPSLVIFIPEDNVVKLSCVADEEECFARWIYKNDIKRYYSRLNIPTEGLDEKSIQGIEKAFKHMIKLSLEPDYKLYEFFE
;
A
#
# COMPACT_ATOMS: atom_id res chain seq x y z
N MET A 1 8.37 50.93 53.62
CA MET A 1 9.41 50.28 52.79
C MET A 1 9.33 48.78 53.00
N SER A 2 9.62 48.03 51.93
CA SER A 2 9.77 46.59 51.79
C SER A 2 8.53 45.78 51.39
N LYS A 3 8.79 45.02 50.31
CA LYS A 3 7.92 44.24 49.44
C LYS A 3 8.10 42.76 49.78
N THR A 4 7.06 41.94 49.65
CA THR A 4 7.19 40.47 49.64
C THR A 4 6.04 39.93 48.77
N VAL A 5 6.22 39.88 47.46
CA VAL A 5 6.67 38.72 46.64
C VAL A 5 5.63 37.61 46.58
N PHE A 6 4.97 37.60 45.42
CA PHE A 6 4.05 36.62 44.85
C PHE A 6 4.77 35.28 44.61
N CYS A 7 4.21 34.17 45.07
CA CYS A 7 4.58 32.83 44.60
C CYS A 7 3.34 32.15 44.02
N ILE A 8 3.04 32.42 42.75
CA ILE A 8 2.15 31.55 41.96
C ILE A 8 2.94 30.26 41.69
N SER A 9 2.53 29.18 42.35
CA SER A 9 2.97 27.83 42.00
C SER A 9 2.31 27.44 40.67
N PHE A 10 3.05 27.58 39.57
CA PHE A 10 2.66 27.09 38.25
C PHE A 10 3.03 25.60 38.18
N LEU A 11 2.10 24.74 38.60
CA LEU A 11 2.24 23.28 38.55
C LEU A 11 2.26 22.84 37.08
N SER A 12 3.46 22.78 36.50
CA SER A 12 3.68 22.37 35.12
C SER A 12 3.54 20.84 35.03
N PHE A 13 2.32 20.40 34.72
CA PHE A 13 2.02 18.99 34.41
C PHE A 13 2.66 18.67 33.06
N PHE A 14 3.91 18.21 33.07
CA PHE A 14 4.54 17.61 31.89
C PHE A 14 3.84 16.28 31.59
N LEU A 15 2.81 16.34 30.75
CA LEU A 15 2.28 15.15 30.09
C LEU A 15 3.35 14.67 29.10
N PHE A 16 4.17 13.71 29.54
CA PHE A 16 4.96 12.89 28.63
C PHE A 16 3.97 12.07 27.78
N SER A 17 3.56 12.64 26.65
CA SER A 17 2.92 11.88 25.59
C SER A 17 3.98 10.96 25.00
N THR A 18 4.02 9.71 25.44
CA THR A 18 4.74 8.66 24.74
C THR A 18 4.04 8.44 23.40
N CYS A 19 4.55 9.10 22.35
CA CYS A 19 4.16 8.83 20.98
C CYS A 19 4.75 7.46 20.61
N PHE A 20 4.05 6.38 20.98
CA PHE A 20 4.36 5.06 20.46
C PHE A 20 3.90 5.04 19.01
N SER A 21 4.86 5.12 18.08
CA SER A 21 4.56 4.86 16.68
C SER A 21 4.10 3.41 16.54
N GLN A 22 2.91 3.21 15.96
CA GLN A 22 2.35 1.88 15.78
C GLN A 22 2.94 1.26 14.51
N GLU A 23 3.24 -0.04 14.59
CA GLU A 23 3.63 -0.81 13.41
C GLU A 23 2.53 -0.75 12.33
N VAL A 24 2.96 -0.57 11.08
CA VAL A 24 2.13 -0.67 9.90
C VAL A 24 2.02 -2.13 9.53
N THR A 25 0.82 -2.68 9.66
CA THR A 25 0.54 -4.10 9.40
C THR A 25 0.09 -4.33 7.97
N MET A 26 0.02 -5.60 7.56
CA MET A 26 -0.59 -6.02 6.30
C MET A 26 -2.02 -5.46 6.12
N GLU A 27 -2.84 -5.54 7.17
CA GLU A 27 -4.22 -5.02 7.17
C GLU A 27 -4.25 -3.50 6.93
N LYS A 28 -3.47 -2.73 7.70
CA LYS A 28 -3.37 -1.27 7.52
C LYS A 28 -2.89 -0.88 6.11
N THR A 29 -2.05 -1.71 5.52
CA THR A 29 -1.52 -1.51 4.16
C THR A 29 -2.59 -1.72 3.09
N ILE A 30 -3.34 -2.81 3.20
CA ILE A 30 -4.47 -3.11 2.30
C ILE A 30 -5.55 -2.03 2.43
N ASP A 31 -5.87 -1.61 3.66
CA ASP A 31 -6.84 -0.54 3.91
C ASP A 31 -6.43 0.78 3.27
N TYR A 32 -5.15 1.15 3.44
CA TYR A 32 -4.60 2.34 2.80
C TYR A 32 -4.69 2.27 1.27
N LEU A 33 -4.27 1.15 0.67
CA LEU A 33 -4.34 0.96 -0.79
C LEU A 33 -5.78 1.03 -1.29
N ASN A 34 -6.72 0.36 -0.61
CA ASN A 34 -8.14 0.37 -0.98
C ASN A 34 -8.77 1.76 -0.85
N LYS A 35 -8.37 2.55 0.15
CA LYS A 35 -8.82 3.93 0.30
C LYS A 35 -8.31 4.80 -0.85
N LYS A 36 -7.05 4.64 -1.27
CA LYS A 36 -6.44 5.45 -2.33
C LYS A 36 -6.88 5.05 -3.73
N LEU A 37 -7.14 3.76 -3.97
CA LEU A 37 -7.57 3.22 -5.25
C LEU A 37 -9.09 3.08 -5.38
N GLN A 38 -9.84 3.73 -4.48
CA GLN A 38 -11.29 3.64 -4.42
C GLN A 38 -11.93 3.90 -5.79
N GLY A 39 -12.82 3.01 -6.21
CA GLY A 39 -13.51 3.09 -7.50
C GLY A 39 -12.70 2.59 -8.71
N LYS A 40 -11.41 2.31 -8.55
CA LYS A 40 -10.55 1.74 -9.60
C LYS A 40 -10.19 0.30 -9.35
N CYS A 41 -9.70 0.01 -8.15
CA CYS A 41 -9.25 -1.31 -7.75
C CYS A 41 -9.70 -1.64 -6.33
N LYS A 42 -9.85 -2.93 -6.06
CA LYS A 42 -10.02 -3.46 -4.71
C LYS A 42 -9.04 -4.59 -4.49
N ILE A 43 -8.28 -4.49 -3.42
CA ILE A 43 -7.24 -5.42 -3.01
C ILE A 43 -7.74 -6.23 -1.83
N SER A 44 -7.49 -7.52 -1.84
CA SER A 44 -7.71 -8.40 -0.71
C SER A 44 -6.60 -9.45 -0.63
N LEU A 45 -6.35 -9.93 0.59
CA LEU A 45 -5.38 -10.99 0.84
C LEU A 45 -6.05 -12.11 1.62
N LYS A 46 -6.00 -13.32 1.04
CA LYS A 46 -6.35 -14.58 1.71
C LYS A 46 -5.13 -15.50 1.66
N SER A 47 -5.22 -16.62 0.93
CA SER A 47 -4.04 -17.41 0.54
C SER A 47 -3.23 -16.73 -0.57
N LEU A 48 -3.92 -16.03 -1.48
CA LEU A 48 -3.34 -15.24 -2.56
C LEU A 48 -3.75 -13.78 -2.40
N ALA A 49 -2.89 -12.88 -2.86
CA ALA A 49 -3.29 -11.51 -3.11
C ALA A 49 -4.22 -11.50 -4.34
N THR A 50 -5.31 -10.74 -4.26
CA THR A 50 -6.28 -10.58 -5.34
C THR A 50 -6.53 -9.09 -5.56
N ILE A 51 -6.44 -8.65 -6.80
CA ILE A 51 -6.77 -7.28 -7.22
C ILE A 51 -7.93 -7.33 -8.21
N GLU A 52 -9.08 -6.84 -7.77
CA GLU A 52 -10.29 -6.67 -8.58
C GLU A 52 -10.24 -5.29 -9.24
N PHE A 53 -10.27 -5.24 -10.57
CA PHE A 53 -10.33 -4.00 -11.35
C PHE A 53 -11.79 -3.69 -11.69
N LEU A 54 -12.18 -2.45 -11.43
CA LEU A 54 -13.56 -1.97 -11.51
C LEU A 54 -13.73 -1.08 -12.74
N GLN A 55 -14.85 -1.24 -13.43
CA GLN A 55 -15.36 -0.35 -14.46
C GLN A 55 -16.86 -0.20 -14.22
N GLU A 56 -17.36 1.02 -14.08
CA GLU A 56 -18.79 1.28 -13.79
C GLU A 56 -19.31 0.50 -12.55
N ASN A 57 -18.48 0.43 -11.50
CA ASN A 57 -18.72 -0.35 -10.27
C ASN A 57 -18.88 -1.87 -10.46
N GLN A 58 -18.54 -2.41 -11.62
CA GLN A 58 -18.52 -3.85 -11.88
C GLN A 58 -17.07 -4.32 -12.03
N VAL A 59 -16.78 -5.50 -11.49
CA VAL A 59 -15.48 -6.13 -11.69
C VAL A 59 -15.39 -6.64 -13.12
N TYR A 60 -14.47 -6.10 -13.92
CA TYR A 60 -14.25 -6.55 -15.30
C TYR A 60 -13.00 -7.42 -15.45
N ARG A 61 -12.10 -7.36 -14.46
CA ARG A 61 -10.83 -8.08 -14.44
C ARG A 61 -10.41 -8.39 -13.00
N GLU A 62 -9.83 -9.55 -12.79
CA GLU A 62 -9.26 -10.00 -11.51
C GLU A 62 -7.84 -10.50 -11.75
N ASP A 63 -6.88 -10.06 -10.95
CA ASP A 63 -5.50 -10.56 -10.98
C ASP A 63 -5.16 -11.20 -9.62
N LYS A 64 -4.71 -12.47 -9.65
CA LYS A 64 -4.31 -13.25 -8.48
C LYS A 64 -2.82 -13.59 -8.51
N PHE A 65 -2.14 -13.47 -7.38
CA PHE A 65 -0.70 -13.72 -7.27
C PHE A 65 -0.26 -14.04 -5.84
N HIS A 66 0.91 -14.65 -5.70
CA HIS A 66 1.61 -14.78 -4.43
C HIS A 66 2.41 -13.50 -4.18
N LEU A 67 2.44 -12.99 -2.94
CA LEU A 67 3.30 -11.84 -2.64
C LEU A 67 4.80 -12.18 -2.78
N GLN A 68 5.16 -13.45 -2.52
CA GLN A 68 6.52 -13.95 -2.62
C GLN A 68 7.06 -14.02 -4.05
N SER A 69 6.18 -14.04 -5.06
CA SER A 69 6.60 -14.08 -6.46
C SER A 69 6.92 -12.69 -7.03
N LEU A 70 6.83 -11.63 -6.22
CA LEU A 70 7.06 -10.25 -6.64
C LEU A 70 8.39 -9.71 -6.13
N ASP A 71 9.01 -8.84 -6.92
CA ASP A 71 10.20 -8.11 -6.51
C ASP A 71 9.82 -6.70 -6.00
N PRO A 72 10.03 -6.39 -4.70
CA PRO A 72 9.70 -5.08 -4.15
C PRO A 72 10.54 -3.95 -4.76
N SER A 73 11.73 -4.25 -5.31
CA SER A 73 12.56 -3.25 -6.00
C SER A 73 12.00 -2.87 -7.38
N LEU A 74 11.18 -3.74 -7.98
CA LEU A 74 10.54 -3.53 -9.28
C LEU A 74 9.12 -2.99 -9.19
N VAL A 75 8.68 -2.58 -7.99
CA VAL A 75 7.50 -1.75 -7.80
C VAL A 75 7.87 -0.31 -8.10
N ILE A 76 7.42 0.21 -9.25
CA ILE A 76 7.81 1.54 -9.73
C ILE A 76 6.62 2.27 -10.37
N PHE A 77 6.54 3.57 -10.15
CA PHE A 77 5.68 4.43 -10.95
C PHE A 77 6.23 4.61 -12.37
N ILE A 78 5.35 4.48 -13.37
CA ILE A 78 5.62 4.74 -14.79
C ILE A 78 4.79 5.97 -15.20
N PRO A 79 5.39 7.16 -15.28
CA PRO A 79 4.67 8.42 -15.53
C PRO A 79 3.94 8.45 -16.88
N GLU A 80 4.53 7.87 -17.92
CA GLU A 80 4.01 7.90 -19.28
C GLU A 80 2.66 7.18 -19.38
N ASP A 81 2.51 6.11 -18.61
CA ASP A 81 1.31 5.27 -18.58
C ASP A 81 0.38 5.63 -17.40
N ASN A 82 0.81 6.51 -16.48
CA ASN A 82 0.12 6.81 -15.22
C ASN A 82 -0.21 5.55 -14.39
N VAL A 83 0.77 4.66 -14.23
CA VAL A 83 0.58 3.40 -13.49
C VAL A 83 1.68 3.14 -12.47
N VAL A 84 1.32 2.52 -11.35
CA VAL A 84 2.29 1.82 -10.50
C VAL A 84 2.40 0.39 -11.02
N LYS A 85 3.58 0.03 -11.52
CA LYS A 85 3.87 -1.30 -12.06
C LYS A 85 4.41 -2.19 -10.96
N LEU A 86 3.84 -3.38 -10.81
CA LEU A 86 4.37 -4.51 -10.04
C LEU A 86 4.92 -5.54 -11.02
N SER A 87 6.06 -6.15 -10.71
CA SER A 87 6.71 -7.13 -11.59
C SER A 87 7.02 -8.40 -10.81
N CYS A 88 6.94 -9.55 -11.49
CA CYS A 88 7.41 -10.81 -10.95
C CYS A 88 8.93 -10.77 -10.71
N VAL A 89 9.41 -11.65 -9.84
CA VAL A 89 10.86 -11.92 -9.71
C VAL A 89 11.40 -12.51 -11.01
N ALA A 90 12.69 -12.33 -11.30
CA ALA A 90 13.30 -12.69 -12.58
C ALA A 90 13.13 -14.18 -12.97
N ASP A 91 13.08 -15.07 -11.97
CA ASP A 91 12.96 -16.52 -12.17
C ASP A 91 11.50 -16.99 -12.36
N GLU A 92 10.51 -16.10 -12.18
CA GLU A 92 9.09 -16.37 -12.40
C GLU A 92 8.57 -15.50 -13.55
N GLU A 93 8.63 -16.02 -14.78
CA GLU A 93 8.21 -15.26 -15.96
C GLU A 93 6.71 -14.90 -15.96
N GLU A 94 5.86 -15.61 -15.22
CA GLU A 94 4.40 -15.48 -15.28
C GLU A 94 3.71 -15.72 -13.91
N CYS A 95 3.82 -14.78 -12.98
CA CYS A 95 3.28 -14.92 -11.62
C CYS A 95 1.87 -14.34 -11.39
N PHE A 96 1.33 -13.55 -12.33
CA PHE A 96 -0.01 -12.98 -12.21
C PHE A 96 -1.04 -13.79 -13.01
N ALA A 97 -1.92 -14.52 -12.33
CA ALA A 97 -3.06 -15.17 -12.94
C ALA A 97 -4.19 -14.15 -13.16
N ARG A 98 -4.41 -13.72 -14.39
CA ARG A 98 -5.44 -12.75 -14.77
C ARG A 98 -6.68 -13.42 -15.35
N TRP A 99 -7.84 -13.01 -14.85
CA TRP A 99 -9.16 -13.31 -15.40
C TRP A 99 -9.76 -12.03 -15.99
N ILE A 100 -10.24 -12.06 -17.24
CA ILE A 100 -11.02 -10.99 -17.86
C ILE A 100 -12.44 -11.49 -18.08
N TYR A 101 -13.40 -10.98 -17.30
CA TYR A 101 -14.75 -11.56 -17.22
C TYR A 101 -15.55 -11.43 -18.52
N LYS A 102 -15.44 -10.31 -19.23
CA LYS A 102 -16.22 -10.04 -20.45
C LYS A 102 -16.06 -11.10 -21.54
N ASN A 103 -14.86 -11.69 -21.64
CA ASN A 103 -14.50 -12.63 -22.70
C ASN A 103 -14.15 -14.03 -22.15
N ASP A 104 -14.30 -14.24 -20.84
CA ASP A 104 -13.88 -15.46 -20.13
C ASP A 104 -12.42 -15.88 -20.42
N ILE A 105 -11.52 -14.90 -20.47
CA ILE A 105 -10.11 -15.13 -20.78
C ILE A 105 -9.32 -15.27 -19.48
N LYS A 106 -8.60 -16.38 -19.34
CA LYS A 106 -7.58 -16.58 -18.32
C LYS A 106 -6.19 -16.63 -18.94
N ARG A 107 -5.27 -15.77 -18.48
CA ARG A 107 -3.87 -15.70 -18.94
C ARG A 107 -2.95 -15.36 -17.78
N TYR A 108 -1.69 -15.73 -17.92
CA TYR A 108 -0.67 -15.32 -16.97
C TYR A 108 0.14 -14.15 -17.53
N TYR A 109 0.73 -13.36 -16.63
CA TYR A 109 1.50 -12.17 -16.96
C TYR A 109 2.71 -12.04 -16.04
N SER A 110 3.78 -11.44 -16.56
CA SER A 110 5.00 -11.08 -15.81
C SER A 110 4.88 -9.78 -15.01
N ARG A 111 3.85 -8.98 -15.29
CA ARG A 111 3.64 -7.66 -14.69
C ARG A 111 2.18 -7.29 -14.52
N LEU A 112 1.94 -6.42 -13.56
CA LEU A 112 0.65 -5.84 -13.23
C LEU A 112 0.77 -4.32 -13.16
N ASN A 113 -0.10 -3.61 -13.88
CA ASN A 113 -0.17 -2.15 -13.85
C ASN A 113 -1.38 -1.72 -13.03
N ILE A 114 -1.15 -0.90 -12.01
CA ILE A 114 -2.17 -0.30 -11.15
C ILE A 114 -2.45 1.12 -11.64
N PRO A 115 -3.68 1.46 -12.06
CA PRO A 115 -4.02 2.78 -12.61
C PRO A 115 -3.96 3.88 -11.54
N THR A 116 -3.31 5.00 -11.86
CA THR A 116 -3.13 6.14 -10.94
C THR A 116 -3.60 7.49 -11.48
N GLU A 117 -4.28 7.50 -12.61
CA GLU A 117 -4.83 8.72 -13.24
C GLU A 117 -5.70 9.52 -12.27
N GLY A 118 -5.47 10.83 -12.15
CA GLY A 118 -6.24 11.69 -11.24
C GLY A 118 -5.85 11.59 -9.76
N LEU A 119 -4.78 10.86 -9.42
CA LEU A 119 -4.14 10.93 -8.10
C LEU A 119 -3.03 11.98 -8.09
N ASP A 120 -2.79 12.60 -6.93
CA ASP A 120 -1.63 13.48 -6.73
C ASP A 120 -0.32 12.68 -6.55
N GLU A 121 0.82 13.35 -6.76
CA GLU A 121 2.15 12.74 -6.66
C GLU A 121 2.40 12.07 -5.30
N LYS A 122 1.94 12.70 -4.21
CA LYS A 122 2.09 12.18 -2.85
C LYS A 122 1.38 10.83 -2.69
N SER A 123 0.17 10.73 -3.25
CA SER A 123 -0.65 9.51 -3.25
C SER A 123 -0.03 8.42 -4.12
N ILE A 124 0.54 8.78 -5.27
CA ILE A 124 1.25 7.83 -6.14
C ILE A 124 2.46 7.23 -5.42
N GLN A 125 3.29 8.08 -4.80
CA GLN A 125 4.44 7.63 -4.03
C GLN A 125 4.03 6.77 -2.83
N GLY A 126 2.94 7.14 -2.15
CA GLY A 126 2.41 6.36 -1.04
C GLY A 126 1.87 5.00 -1.47
N ILE A 127 1.20 4.90 -2.62
CA ILE A 127 0.78 3.62 -3.23
C ILE A 127 2.01 2.76 -3.55
N GLU A 128 3.05 3.34 -4.16
CA GLU A 128 4.30 2.62 -4.46
C GLU A 128 4.93 2.07 -3.17
N LYS A 129 5.06 2.89 -2.13
CA LYS A 129 5.58 2.48 -0.81
C LYS A 129 4.73 1.38 -0.17
N ALA A 130 3.40 1.48 -0.27
CA ALA A 130 2.49 0.51 0.31
C ALA A 130 2.59 -0.87 -0.37
N PHE A 131 2.67 -0.92 -1.70
CA PHE A 131 2.91 -2.18 -2.41
C PHE A 131 4.28 -2.78 -2.06
N LYS A 132 5.34 -1.95 -1.98
CA LYS A 132 6.67 -2.40 -1.54
C LYS A 132 6.63 -3.00 -0.13
N HIS A 133 5.95 -2.32 0.79
CA HIS A 133 5.81 -2.75 2.17
C HIS A 133 5.02 -4.07 2.27
N MET A 134 3.91 -4.20 1.53
CA MET A 134 3.12 -5.43 1.45
C MET A 134 3.95 -6.63 1.00
N ILE A 135 4.79 -6.46 -0.04
CA ILE A 135 5.66 -7.51 -0.55
C ILE A 135 6.74 -7.86 0.49
N LYS A 136 7.40 -6.86 1.08
CA LYS A 136 8.45 -7.08 2.09
C LYS A 136 7.94 -7.81 3.33
N LEU A 137 6.76 -7.47 3.86
CA LEU A 137 6.13 -8.19 4.97
C LEU A 137 5.95 -9.70 4.68
N SER A 138 5.81 -10.07 3.40
CA SER A 138 5.66 -11.47 2.99
C SER A 138 7.00 -12.19 2.76
N LEU A 139 8.09 -11.46 2.54
CA LEU A 139 9.42 -11.99 2.21
C LEU A 139 10.35 -12.01 3.43
N GLU A 140 10.21 -11.05 4.33
CA GLU A 140 11.14 -10.76 5.41
C GLU A 140 10.39 -10.86 6.76
N PRO A 141 10.51 -11.98 7.51
CA PRO A 141 9.78 -12.19 8.77
C PRO A 141 10.01 -11.11 9.84
N ASP A 142 11.20 -10.50 9.83
CA ASP A 142 11.61 -9.48 10.81
C ASP A 142 11.41 -8.04 10.30
N TYR A 143 10.87 -7.84 9.09
CA TYR A 143 10.66 -6.51 8.53
C TYR A 143 9.53 -5.78 9.24
N LYS A 144 9.80 -4.51 9.62
CA LYS A 144 8.84 -3.63 10.28
C LYS A 144 8.91 -2.23 9.69
N LEU A 145 7.75 -1.59 9.62
CA LEU A 145 7.62 -0.19 9.23
C LEU A 145 6.76 0.53 10.27
N TYR A 146 7.22 1.69 10.71
CA TYR A 146 6.53 2.52 11.71
C TYR A 146 6.11 3.89 11.15
N GLU A 147 6.64 4.28 10.00
CA GLU A 147 6.23 5.49 9.30
C GLU A 147 5.09 5.15 8.33
N PHE A 148 4.01 5.94 8.34
CA PHE A 148 2.91 5.75 7.40
C PHE A 148 3.30 6.22 6.00
N PHE A 149 2.55 5.81 4.98
CA PHE A 149 2.97 6.00 3.58
C PHE A 149 2.97 7.48 3.11
N GLU A 150 2.29 8.35 3.85
CA GLU A 150 2.06 9.79 3.57
C GLU A 150 1.91 10.65 4.84
#